data_AF-A0A845AKQ2-F1
#
_entry.id   AF-A0A845AKQ2-F1
#
_cell.length_a   1.000
_cell.length_b   1.000
_cell.length_c   1.000
_cell.angle_alpha   90.00
_cell.angle_beta   90.00
_cell.angle_gamma   90.00
#
_symmetry.space_group_name_H-M   'P 1'
#
loop_
_entity.id
_entity.type
_entity.pdbx_description
1 polymer ?
#
loop_
_entity_poly.entity_id
_entity_poly.type
_entity_poly.pdbx_seq_one_letter_code
_entity_poly.pdbx_strand_id
1 'polypeptide(L)'
;MAAQDPSALGLDRITAQEAANRLMKCGLGPVTIRWNDPNSGGEDILVATEVKSATDEQLRCADKAISYYTVELSPEIDRRFHALREDRLAPVFQEQARSWLSARGLLKRLPKYQAGVTDDGAFTRQIETLCGPHAKGAFQSTFGYHVLSPDWVKRELAPPDKGNQVLACLMNATRATGFDFGFIGNEAD
;
A
#
# COMPACT_ATOMS: atom_id res chain seq x y z
N MET A 1 -13.87 -6.24 -7.30
CA MET A 1 -13.43 -5.02 -6.58
C MET A 1 -14.38 -3.91 -6.96
N ALA A 2 -14.93 -3.12 -6.01
CA ALA A 2 -15.52 -1.85 -6.40
C ALA A 2 -14.38 -0.99 -6.96
N ALA A 3 -14.54 -0.45 -8.16
CA ALA A 3 -13.55 0.44 -8.74
C ALA A 3 -13.34 1.62 -7.79
N GLN A 4 -12.10 1.85 -7.38
CA GLN A 4 -11.73 2.99 -6.54
C GLN A 4 -12.07 4.26 -7.33
N ASP A 5 -12.75 5.21 -6.70
CA ASP A 5 -12.90 6.54 -7.30
C ASP A 5 -11.52 7.23 -7.27
N PRO A 6 -10.86 7.43 -8.43
CA PRO A 6 -9.52 8.02 -8.48
C PRO A 6 -9.52 9.46 -7.93
N SER A 7 -10.68 10.13 -7.98
CA SER A 7 -10.82 11.49 -7.46
C SER A 7 -10.69 11.56 -5.95
N ALA A 8 -11.07 10.51 -5.20
CA ALA A 8 -10.88 10.44 -3.75
C ALA A 8 -9.40 10.33 -3.34
N LEU A 9 -8.54 9.88 -4.24
CA LEU A 9 -7.09 9.79 -4.05
C LEU A 9 -6.34 11.04 -4.55
N GLY A 10 -7.06 11.98 -5.18
CA GLY A 10 -6.49 13.15 -5.84
C GLY A 10 -5.70 12.79 -7.09
N LEU A 11 -6.10 11.73 -7.80
CA LEU A 11 -5.41 11.25 -9.00
C LEU A 11 -6.09 11.81 -10.25
N ASP A 12 -5.35 12.61 -11.00
CA ASP A 12 -5.79 13.16 -12.28
C ASP A 12 -5.40 12.24 -13.45
N ARG A 13 -6.24 12.19 -14.48
CA ARG A 13 -5.90 11.56 -15.77
C ARG A 13 -5.00 12.49 -16.58
N ILE A 14 -3.70 12.23 -16.57
CA ILE A 14 -2.67 13.00 -17.29
C ILE A 14 -1.74 12.06 -18.06
N THR A 15 -1.00 12.57 -19.04
CA THR A 15 0.00 11.76 -19.75
C THR A 15 1.29 11.65 -18.91
N ALA A 16 2.14 10.66 -19.21
CA ALA A 16 3.44 10.53 -18.54
C ALA A 16 4.32 11.77 -18.77
N GLN A 17 4.25 12.36 -19.96
CA GLN A 17 4.95 13.61 -20.27
C GLN A 17 4.46 14.79 -19.43
N GLU A 18 3.15 14.90 -19.21
CA GLU A 18 2.60 15.94 -18.34
C GLU A 18 3.00 15.72 -16.88
N ALA A 19 2.97 14.47 -16.40
CA ALA A 19 3.44 14.11 -15.07
C ALA A 19 4.93 14.44 -14.87
N ALA A 20 5.79 14.09 -15.84
CA ALA A 20 7.21 14.44 -15.84
C ALA A 20 7.42 15.96 -15.78
N ASN A 21 6.68 16.73 -16.59
CA ASN A 21 6.75 18.18 -16.59
C ASN A 21 6.35 18.80 -15.25
N ARG A 22 5.31 18.26 -14.59
CA ARG A 22 4.89 18.69 -13.24
C ARG A 22 5.95 18.33 -12.20
N LEU A 23 6.53 17.14 -12.29
CA LEU A 23 7.56 16.67 -11.38
C LEU A 23 8.82 17.54 -11.45
N MET A 24 9.24 17.95 -12.66
CA MET A 24 10.33 18.91 -12.84
C MET A 24 10.03 20.27 -12.17
N LYS A 25 8.79 20.76 -12.26
CA LYS A 25 8.35 22.01 -11.60
C LYS A 25 8.38 21.93 -10.06
N CYS A 26 8.34 20.73 -9.48
CA CYS A 26 8.52 20.52 -8.05
C CYS A 26 10.00 20.61 -7.60
N GLY A 27 10.94 20.83 -8.52
CA GLY A 27 12.35 21.01 -8.19
C GLY A 27 13.15 19.71 -8.02
N LEU A 28 12.63 18.58 -8.49
CA LEU A 28 13.35 17.29 -8.54
C LEU A 28 14.27 17.17 -9.77
N GLY A 29 14.77 18.28 -10.30
CA GLY A 29 15.72 18.26 -11.42
C GLY A 29 15.16 17.64 -12.72
N PRO A 30 16.03 17.18 -13.63
CA PRO A 30 15.63 16.52 -14.87
C PRO A 30 14.90 15.20 -14.60
N VAL A 31 13.80 14.99 -15.30
CA VAL A 31 12.99 13.76 -15.24
C VAL A 31 12.99 13.12 -16.61
N THR A 32 13.28 11.82 -16.69
CA THR A 32 13.11 11.02 -17.91
C THR A 32 11.95 10.05 -17.75
N ILE A 33 11.44 9.53 -18.87
CA ILE A 33 10.37 8.53 -18.88
C ILE A 33 10.96 7.24 -19.40
N ARG A 34 10.78 6.16 -18.66
CA ARG A 34 11.26 4.82 -18.99
C ARG A 34 10.09 3.85 -19.02
N TRP A 35 9.98 3.07 -20.09
CA TRP A 35 8.99 1.99 -20.16
C TRP A 35 9.50 0.77 -19.39
N ASN A 36 8.74 0.31 -18.39
CA ASN A 36 9.04 -0.89 -17.62
C ASN A 36 8.42 -2.12 -18.27
N ASP A 37 9.23 -2.86 -19.02
CA ASP A 37 8.94 -4.20 -19.56
C ASP A 37 7.79 -4.32 -20.60
N PRO A 38 8.10 -4.58 -21.89
CA PRO A 38 7.09 -4.82 -22.91
C PRO A 38 6.36 -6.17 -22.78
N ASN A 39 6.87 -7.14 -22.02
CA ASN A 39 6.30 -8.50 -21.95
C ASN A 39 5.21 -8.67 -20.88
N SER A 40 5.12 -7.73 -19.93
CA SER A 40 4.30 -7.86 -18.73
C SER A 40 3.13 -6.87 -18.67
N GLY A 41 2.85 -6.16 -19.78
CA GLY A 41 1.87 -5.06 -19.78
C GLY A 41 2.43 -3.80 -19.13
N GLY A 42 3.65 -3.43 -19.51
CA GLY A 42 4.46 -2.40 -18.89
C GLY A 42 3.79 -1.05 -18.66
N GLU A 43 4.48 -0.24 -17.86
CA GLU A 43 4.06 1.11 -17.50
C GLU A 43 5.17 2.13 -17.73
N ASP A 44 4.77 3.39 -17.95
CA ASP A 44 5.69 4.51 -17.94
C ASP A 44 6.14 4.79 -16.50
N ILE A 45 7.46 4.77 -16.27
CA ILE A 45 8.10 5.14 -15.01
C ILE A 45 8.77 6.51 -15.19
N LEU A 46 8.53 7.41 -14.23
CA LEU A 46 9.20 8.70 -14.14
C LEU A 46 10.52 8.54 -13.39
N VAL A 47 11.66 8.79 -14.02
CA VAL A 47 12.97 8.57 -13.41
C VAL A 47 13.63 9.91 -13.07
N ALA A 48 13.94 10.11 -11.79
CA ALA A 48 14.60 11.31 -11.25
C ALA A 48 15.71 10.93 -10.24
N THR A 49 16.57 9.98 -10.63
CA THR A 49 17.63 9.43 -9.78
C THR A 49 18.85 10.35 -9.63
N GLU A 50 19.00 11.36 -10.48
CA GLU A 50 20.06 12.40 -10.42
C GLU A 50 19.83 13.41 -9.27
N VAL A 51 18.69 13.35 -8.58
CA VAL A 51 18.39 14.24 -7.46
C VAL A 51 19.24 13.86 -6.25
N LYS A 52 20.11 14.78 -5.84
CA LYS A 52 20.99 14.60 -4.68
C LYS A 52 20.31 14.89 -3.34
N SER A 53 19.28 15.72 -3.35
CA SER A 53 18.53 16.13 -2.15
C SER A 53 17.19 16.72 -2.52
N ALA A 54 16.19 16.52 -1.66
CA ALA A 54 14.88 17.15 -1.78
C ALA A 54 14.33 17.52 -0.39
N THR A 55 13.64 18.66 -0.31
CA THR A 55 12.88 19.04 0.87
C THR A 55 11.55 18.28 0.93
N ASP A 56 10.94 18.19 2.11
CA ASP A 56 9.61 17.57 2.25
C ASP A 56 8.55 18.30 1.42
N GLU A 57 8.67 19.61 1.23
CA GLU A 57 7.76 20.39 0.38
C GLU A 57 7.88 19.97 -1.09
N GLN A 58 9.11 19.79 -1.59
CA GLN A 58 9.35 19.30 -2.95
C GLN A 58 8.79 17.89 -3.13
N LEU A 59 8.96 17.00 -2.14
CA LEU A 59 8.44 15.64 -2.17
C LEU A 59 6.91 15.59 -2.11
N ARG A 60 6.28 16.44 -1.30
CA ARG A 60 4.80 16.57 -1.28
C ARG A 60 4.25 17.16 -2.58
N CYS A 61 4.97 18.07 -3.22
CA CYS A 61 4.64 18.55 -4.56
C CYS A 61 4.73 17.40 -5.57
N ALA A 62 5.83 16.65 -5.54
CA ALA A 62 6.07 15.51 -6.42
C ALA A 62 4.97 14.45 -6.30
N ASP A 63 4.55 14.12 -5.09
CA ASP A 63 3.52 13.11 -4.84
C ASP A 63 2.17 13.45 -5.49
N LYS A 64 1.83 14.75 -5.54
CA LYS A 64 0.65 15.23 -6.28
C LYS A 64 0.90 15.28 -7.79
N ALA A 65 2.11 15.65 -8.20
CA ALA A 65 2.49 15.80 -9.60
C ALA A 65 2.47 14.50 -10.39
N ILE A 66 2.90 13.39 -9.78
CA ILE A 66 3.00 12.09 -10.46
C ILE A 66 1.65 11.40 -10.67
N SER A 67 0.59 11.83 -9.97
CA SER A 67 -0.72 11.16 -10.01
C SER A 67 -0.57 9.65 -9.75
N TYR A 68 -0.95 8.80 -10.71
CA TYR A 68 -0.88 7.35 -10.64
C TYR A 68 0.42 6.75 -11.19
N TYR A 69 1.33 7.55 -11.73
CA TYR A 69 2.60 7.06 -12.27
C TYR A 69 3.57 6.66 -11.17
N THR A 70 4.35 5.62 -11.44
CA THR A 70 5.50 5.23 -10.61
C THR A 70 6.65 6.22 -10.81
N VAL A 71 7.31 6.62 -9.72
CA VAL A 71 8.51 7.45 -9.75
C VAL A 71 9.70 6.67 -9.18
N GLU A 72 10.84 6.75 -9.86
CA GLU A 72 12.09 6.17 -9.43
C GLU A 72 13.00 7.31 -8.94
N LEU A 73 13.34 7.27 -7.66
CA LEU A 73 14.18 8.25 -6.97
C LEU A 73 15.44 7.57 -6.44
N SER A 74 16.44 8.37 -6.03
CA SER A 74 17.58 7.81 -5.29
C SER A 74 17.11 7.17 -3.98
N PRO A 75 17.74 6.08 -3.49
CA PRO A 75 17.19 5.27 -2.39
C PRO A 75 16.86 6.03 -1.09
N GLU A 76 17.64 7.06 -0.76
CA GLU A 76 17.39 7.89 0.42
C GLU A 76 16.14 8.77 0.24
N ILE A 77 16.00 9.38 -0.93
CA ILE A 77 14.87 10.25 -1.26
C ILE A 77 13.60 9.42 -1.42
N ASP A 78 13.70 8.24 -2.05
CA ASP A 78 12.62 7.30 -2.26
C ASP A 78 11.95 6.90 -0.93
N ARG A 79 12.75 6.51 0.07
CA ARG A 79 12.24 6.18 1.41
C ARG A 79 11.47 7.33 2.04
N ARG A 80 12.01 8.55 1.97
CA ARG A 80 11.34 9.75 2.50
C ARG A 80 10.07 10.08 1.74
N PHE A 81 10.09 9.94 0.42
CA PHE A 81 8.95 10.15 -0.46
C PHE A 81 7.81 9.18 -0.13
N HIS A 82 8.12 7.88 0.01
CA HIS A 82 7.14 6.86 0.38
C HIS A 82 6.51 7.11 1.75
N ALA A 83 7.31 7.48 2.76
CA ALA A 83 6.77 7.83 4.07
C ALA A 83 5.78 9.02 4.01
N LEU A 84 6.14 10.09 3.28
CA LEU A 84 5.26 11.25 3.09
C LEU A 84 3.96 10.91 2.34
N ARG A 85 4.06 10.03 1.34
CA ARG A 85 2.90 9.54 0.56
C ARG A 85 2.01 8.66 1.42
N GLU A 86 2.59 7.75 2.20
CA GLU A 86 1.88 6.89 3.13
C GLU A 86 1.11 7.71 4.18
N ASP A 87 1.76 8.68 4.82
CA ASP A 87 1.13 9.59 5.78
C ASP A 87 -0.08 10.32 5.18
N ARG A 88 0.06 10.83 3.94
CA ARG A 88 -1.03 11.54 3.26
C ARG A 88 -2.20 10.60 2.94
N LEU A 89 -1.91 9.42 2.41
CA LEU A 89 -2.93 8.48 1.94
C LEU A 89 -3.54 7.66 3.07
N ALA A 90 -2.91 7.63 4.24
CA ALA A 90 -3.35 6.83 5.36
C ALA A 90 -4.80 7.06 5.81
N PRO A 91 -5.26 8.31 6.04
CA PRO A 91 -6.65 8.55 6.42
C PRO A 91 -7.64 8.10 5.33
N VAL A 92 -7.29 8.28 4.05
CA VAL A 92 -8.14 7.87 2.92
C VAL A 92 -8.29 6.35 2.90
N PHE A 93 -7.20 5.61 3.01
CA PHE A 93 -7.24 4.15 3.05
C PHE A 93 -7.95 3.62 4.30
N GLN A 94 -7.80 4.28 5.44
CA GLN A 94 -8.52 3.90 6.66
C GLN A 94 -10.04 4.10 6.49
N GLU A 95 -10.47 5.22 5.91
CA GLU A 95 -11.90 5.47 5.65
C GLU A 95 -12.47 4.46 4.66
N GLN A 96 -11.77 4.18 3.56
CA GLN A 96 -12.17 3.18 2.57
C GLN A 96 -12.29 1.79 3.20
N ALA A 97 -11.35 1.42 4.08
CA ALA A 97 -11.40 0.14 4.78
C ALA A 97 -12.62 0.03 5.70
N ARG A 98 -12.95 1.11 6.42
CA ARG A 98 -14.15 1.17 7.25
C ARG A 98 -15.43 1.06 6.41
N SER A 99 -15.48 1.71 5.25
CA SER A 99 -16.60 1.61 4.30
C SER A 99 -16.77 0.18 3.78
N TRP A 100 -15.68 -0.47 3.35
CA TRP A 100 -15.67 -1.85 2.87
C TRP A 100 -16.20 -2.85 3.93
N LEU A 101 -15.79 -2.67 5.18
CA LEU A 101 -16.23 -3.48 6.31
C LEU A 101 -17.68 -3.20 6.70
N SER A 102 -18.12 -1.94 6.62
CA SER A 102 -19.49 -1.54 6.91
C SER A 102 -20.46 -2.18 5.93
N ALA A 103 -20.14 -2.15 4.63
CA ALA A 103 -20.93 -2.79 3.58
C ALA A 103 -21.10 -4.31 3.76
N ARG A 104 -20.26 -4.93 4.59
CA ARG A 104 -20.29 -6.37 4.92
C ARG A 104 -20.77 -6.65 6.35
N GLY A 105 -21.20 -5.64 7.10
CA GLY A 105 -21.63 -5.79 8.48
C GLY A 105 -20.51 -6.18 9.45
N LEU A 106 -19.24 -6.01 9.06
CA LEU A 106 -18.08 -6.40 9.88
C LEU A 106 -17.55 -5.25 10.75
N LEU A 107 -17.81 -4.00 10.38
CA LEU A 107 -17.22 -2.83 11.04
C LEU A 107 -17.45 -2.78 12.55
N LYS A 108 -18.68 -3.10 13.01
CA LYS A 108 -19.04 -3.08 14.44
C LYS A 108 -18.40 -4.23 15.25
N ARG A 109 -17.82 -5.21 14.57
CA ARG A 109 -17.18 -6.40 15.16
C ARG A 109 -15.65 -6.30 15.18
N LEU A 110 -15.10 -5.18 14.72
CA LEU A 110 -13.65 -4.98 14.77
C LEU A 110 -13.15 -4.97 16.22
N PRO A 111 -12.06 -5.70 16.52
CA PRO A 111 -11.36 -5.53 17.78
C PRO A 111 -10.73 -4.14 17.86
N LYS A 112 -10.55 -3.63 19.08
CA LYS A 112 -9.80 -2.38 19.31
C LYS A 112 -8.31 -2.69 19.29
N TYR A 113 -7.53 -1.77 18.73
CA TYR A 113 -6.08 -1.83 18.73
C TYR A 113 -5.49 -0.52 19.24
N GLN A 114 -4.39 -0.63 19.98
CA GLN A 114 -3.55 0.48 20.38
C GLN A 114 -2.10 -0.02 20.39
N ALA A 115 -1.27 0.56 19.52
CA ALA A 115 0.13 0.21 19.39
C ALA A 115 0.88 0.35 20.74
N GLY A 116 1.72 -0.63 21.05
CA GLY A 116 2.48 -0.70 22.30
C GLY A 116 1.66 -1.02 23.56
N VAL A 117 0.34 -1.19 23.43
CA VAL A 117 -0.56 -1.51 24.56
C VAL A 117 -1.31 -2.82 24.33
N THR A 118 -1.81 -3.03 23.12
CA THR A 118 -2.53 -4.26 22.77
C THR A 118 -1.55 -5.38 22.46
N ASP A 119 -1.83 -6.61 22.92
CA ASP A 119 -1.05 -7.79 22.53
C ASP A 119 -1.31 -8.13 21.05
N ASP A 120 -0.29 -7.99 20.21
CA ASP A 120 -0.43 -8.16 18.75
C ASP A 120 -0.86 -9.59 18.39
N GLY A 121 -0.42 -10.60 19.14
CA GLY A 121 -0.78 -12.00 18.90
C GLY A 121 -2.26 -12.28 19.19
N ALA A 122 -2.79 -11.77 20.30
CA ALA A 122 -4.19 -11.88 20.65
C ALA A 122 -5.07 -11.03 19.72
N PHE A 123 -4.60 -9.85 19.32
CA PHE A 123 -5.30 -8.99 18.37
C PHE A 123 -5.42 -9.64 16.99
N THR A 124 -4.32 -10.11 16.42
CA THR A 124 -4.32 -10.74 15.10
C THR A 124 -5.20 -11.99 15.07
N ARG A 125 -5.22 -12.82 16.13
CA ARG A 125 -6.17 -13.94 16.24
C ARG A 125 -7.63 -13.51 16.20
N GLN A 126 -7.98 -12.37 16.80
CA GLN A 126 -9.34 -11.82 16.73
C GLN A 126 -9.68 -11.37 15.30
N ILE A 127 -8.72 -10.76 14.60
CA ILE A 127 -8.87 -10.40 13.19
C ILE A 127 -9.05 -11.64 12.30
N GLU A 128 -8.23 -12.68 12.49
CA GLU A 128 -8.39 -13.96 11.77
C GLU A 128 -9.78 -14.56 12.02
N THR A 129 -10.24 -14.55 13.28
CA THR A 129 -11.58 -15.04 13.64
C THR A 129 -12.68 -14.22 12.98
N LEU A 130 -12.52 -12.89 12.89
CA LEU A 130 -13.45 -12.00 12.21
C LEU A 130 -13.55 -12.31 10.71
N CYS A 131 -12.42 -12.59 10.06
CA CYS A 131 -12.32 -12.86 8.63
C CYS A 131 -12.62 -14.32 8.24
N GLY A 132 -12.77 -15.20 9.22
CA GLY A 132 -13.29 -16.56 9.05
C GLY A 132 -12.21 -17.64 8.98
N PRO A 133 -12.61 -18.92 8.81
CA PRO A 133 -11.71 -20.07 8.93
C PRO A 133 -10.47 -20.03 8.03
N HIS A 134 -10.60 -19.49 6.82
CA HIS A 134 -9.51 -19.35 5.85
C HIS A 134 -8.45 -18.33 6.29
N ALA A 135 -8.77 -17.41 7.19
CA ALA A 135 -7.80 -16.46 7.73
C ALA A 135 -6.93 -17.06 8.84
N LYS A 136 -7.27 -18.25 9.36
CA LYS A 136 -6.55 -18.84 10.50
C LYS A 136 -5.08 -19.06 10.17
N GLY A 137 -4.21 -18.49 11.00
CA GLY A 137 -2.76 -18.56 10.84
C GLY A 137 -2.17 -17.55 9.85
N ALA A 138 -2.97 -16.60 9.35
CA ALA A 138 -2.48 -15.52 8.50
C ALA A 138 -1.35 -14.73 9.13
N PHE A 139 -1.41 -14.45 10.44
CA PHE A 139 -0.40 -13.66 11.15
C PHE A 139 0.54 -14.51 12.02
N GLN A 140 0.46 -15.84 11.93
CA GLN A 140 1.36 -16.76 12.64
C GLN A 140 2.67 -16.91 11.86
N SER A 141 3.40 -15.80 11.72
CA SER A 141 4.66 -15.74 11.02
C SER A 141 5.83 -15.85 12.00
N THR A 142 6.88 -16.56 11.58
CA THR A 142 8.17 -16.61 12.32
C THR A 142 8.85 -15.24 12.40
N PHE A 143 8.42 -14.30 11.56
CA PHE A 143 8.94 -12.93 11.49
C PHE A 143 8.10 -11.94 12.32
N GLY A 144 7.15 -12.44 13.11
CA GLY A 144 6.30 -11.63 13.99
C GLY A 144 4.90 -11.37 13.41
N TYR A 145 4.02 -10.80 14.25
CA TYR A 145 2.59 -10.66 13.96
C TYR A 145 2.25 -9.57 12.93
N HIS A 146 3.21 -8.71 12.59
CA HIS A 146 3.09 -7.70 11.54
C HIS A 146 3.51 -8.22 10.16
N VAL A 147 3.75 -9.53 10.02
CA VAL A 147 4.12 -10.17 8.77
C VAL A 147 3.18 -11.32 8.51
N LEU A 148 2.64 -11.41 7.29
CA LEU A 148 1.82 -12.57 6.91
C LEU A 148 2.68 -13.85 6.88
N SER A 149 2.12 -14.95 7.38
CA SER A 149 2.76 -16.26 7.38
C SER A 149 3.00 -16.73 5.94
N PRO A 150 4.25 -17.03 5.54
CA PRO A 150 4.53 -17.54 4.20
C PRO A 150 3.77 -18.83 3.87
N ASP A 151 3.55 -19.69 4.87
CA ASP A 151 2.81 -20.95 4.69
C ASP A 151 1.31 -20.70 4.50
N TRP A 152 0.76 -19.70 5.18
CA TRP A 152 -0.62 -19.27 4.94
C TRP A 152 -0.77 -18.68 3.53
N VAL A 153 0.15 -17.79 3.13
CA VAL A 153 0.17 -17.19 1.78
C VAL A 153 0.19 -18.26 0.70
N LYS A 154 1.09 -19.25 0.82
CA LYS A 154 1.19 -20.36 -0.14
C LYS A 154 -0.10 -21.19 -0.21
N ARG A 155 -0.79 -21.38 0.92
CA ARG A 155 -2.00 -22.21 0.99
C ARG A 155 -3.24 -21.49 0.46
N GLU A 156 -3.44 -20.22 0.84
CA GLU A 156 -4.69 -19.50 0.58
C GLU A 156 -4.62 -18.57 -0.64
N LEU A 157 -3.42 -18.10 -1.03
CA LEU A 157 -3.24 -17.15 -2.14
C LEU A 157 -2.69 -17.79 -3.43
N ALA A 158 -2.36 -19.09 -3.41
CA ALA A 158 -1.94 -19.82 -4.60
C ALA A 158 -2.94 -20.94 -4.95
N PRO A 159 -3.56 -20.94 -6.15
CA PRO A 159 -3.52 -19.91 -7.19
C PRO A 159 -4.25 -18.59 -6.81
N PRO A 160 -3.96 -17.47 -7.51
CA PRO A 160 -4.34 -16.10 -7.12
C PRO A 160 -5.85 -15.83 -6.97
N ASP A 161 -6.70 -16.73 -7.44
CA ASP A 161 -8.15 -16.62 -7.42
C ASP A 161 -8.78 -17.09 -6.09
N LYS A 162 -8.07 -17.90 -5.29
CA LYS A 162 -8.65 -18.53 -4.08
C LYS A 162 -8.66 -17.65 -2.82
N GLY A 163 -7.82 -16.61 -2.77
CA GLY A 163 -7.56 -15.87 -1.53
C GLY A 163 -8.06 -14.42 -1.48
N ASN A 164 -8.65 -13.91 -2.56
CA ASN A 164 -8.89 -12.47 -2.71
C ASN A 164 -9.85 -11.88 -1.67
N GLN A 165 -10.88 -12.63 -1.25
CA GLN A 165 -11.84 -12.12 -0.25
C GLN A 165 -11.29 -12.19 1.18
N VAL A 166 -10.56 -13.25 1.53
CA VAL A 166 -9.99 -13.39 2.87
C VAL A 166 -8.86 -12.39 3.08
N LEU A 167 -7.99 -12.22 2.09
CA LEU A 167 -6.94 -11.21 2.13
C LEU A 167 -7.53 -9.79 2.16
N ALA A 168 -8.54 -9.51 1.33
CA ALA A 168 -9.23 -8.23 1.41
C ALA A 168 -9.83 -7.99 2.80
N CYS A 169 -10.43 -9.00 3.43
CA CYS A 169 -10.91 -8.86 4.80
C CYS A 169 -9.78 -8.51 5.77
N LEU A 170 -8.68 -9.26 5.73
CA LEU A 170 -7.52 -9.04 6.60
C LEU A 170 -6.96 -7.62 6.44
N MET A 171 -6.67 -7.21 5.20
CA MET A 171 -6.16 -5.88 4.89
C MET A 171 -7.09 -4.76 5.36
N ASN A 172 -8.40 -4.87 5.10
CA ASN A 172 -9.34 -3.83 5.51
C ASN A 172 -9.52 -3.81 7.05
N ALA A 173 -9.55 -4.97 7.70
CA ALA A 173 -9.73 -5.06 9.15
C ALA A 173 -8.53 -4.49 9.92
N THR A 174 -7.31 -4.82 9.52
CA THR A 174 -6.10 -4.26 10.12
C THR A 174 -5.95 -2.78 9.79
N ARG A 175 -6.22 -2.37 8.54
CA ARG A 175 -6.15 -0.95 8.14
C ARG A 175 -7.14 -0.08 8.91
N ALA A 176 -8.38 -0.54 9.09
CA ALA A 176 -9.41 0.20 9.82
C ALA A 176 -9.09 0.37 11.31
N THR A 177 -8.25 -0.49 11.87
CA THR A 177 -7.83 -0.51 13.29
C THR A 177 -6.47 0.16 13.52
N GLY A 178 -5.74 0.54 12.47
CA GLY A 178 -4.39 1.09 12.58
C GLY A 178 -3.34 0.03 12.94
N PHE A 179 -3.61 -1.23 12.61
CA PHE A 179 -2.62 -2.31 12.67
C PHE A 179 -1.98 -2.45 11.29
N ASP A 180 -0.71 -2.12 11.17
CA ASP A 180 0.01 -2.25 9.89
C ASP A 180 0.63 -3.64 9.77
N PHE A 181 0.64 -4.21 8.57
CA PHE A 181 1.34 -5.47 8.30
C PHE A 181 1.92 -5.48 6.89
N GLY A 182 2.96 -6.29 6.70
CA GLY A 182 3.64 -6.49 5.43
C GLY A 182 3.63 -7.93 4.94
N PHE A 183 4.11 -8.09 3.70
CA PHE A 183 4.52 -9.37 3.13
C PHE A 183 6.04 -9.43 3.14
N ILE A 184 6.61 -10.62 3.34
CA ILE A 184 7.99 -10.87 2.91
C ILE A 184 7.91 -11.21 1.42
N GLY A 185 8.41 -10.31 0.59
CA GLY A 185 8.69 -10.62 -0.81
C GLY A 185 9.84 -11.62 -0.87
N ASN A 186 9.74 -12.63 -1.74
CA ASN A 186 10.92 -13.36 -2.17
C ASN A 186 11.75 -12.41 -3.03
N GLU A 187 12.52 -11.53 -2.41
CA GLU A 187 13.73 -10.98 -2.99
C GLU A 187 14.70 -12.17 -3.05
N ALA A 188 14.57 -12.97 -4.11
CA ALA A 188 15.67 -13.82 -4.53
C ALA A 188 16.76 -12.86 -5.04
N ASP A 189 17.94 -12.94 -4.41
CA ASP A 189 19.18 -12.34 -4.91
C ASP A 189 19.38 -12.57 -6.42
#